data_AF-A0A7W1Q755-F1
#
_entry.id   AF-A0A7W1Q755-F1
#
_cell.length_a   1.000
_cell.length_b   1.000
_cell.length_c   1.000
_cell.angle_alpha   90.00
_cell.angle_beta   90.00
_cell.angle_gamma   90.00
#
_symmetry.space_group_name_H-M   'P 1'
#
loop_
_entity.id
_entity.type
_entity.pdbx_description
1 polymer ?
#
loop_
_entity_poly.entity_id
_entity_poly.type
_entity_poly.pdbx_seq_one_letter_code
_entity_poly.pdbx_strand_id
1 'polypeptide(L)'
;FLDIQFLAAGRSASAVALGGLAVGLLVVRAALLSLWTSLILASLGEASGTGAPRREVVRRATRSFFPMLGVEAGFFLISVVALFLVAGFLGPAFGQLGIIAALLGGMYFFIFAPVVLVAEGLGVRGAARLAIKAARLPGQRHVFLTFGYLTLAIFLSLSTPGSRLAYATPSLTVWIFVLFVSFIHLSVLSAYVYRWLAVRHLLVPDETDAPKAEADEVSALR
;
A
#
# COMPACT_ATOMS: atom_id res chain seq x y z
N PHE A 1 4.33 10.36 2.20
CA PHE A 1 3.45 11.43 1.73
C PHE A 1 4.35 12.52 1.18
N LEU A 2 4.21 12.84 -0.10
CA LEU A 2 5.02 13.84 -0.79
C LEU A 2 4.66 15.23 -0.25
N ASP A 3 5.68 16.04 -0.05
CA ASP A 3 5.69 17.28 0.70
C ASP A 3 4.77 18.35 0.08
N ILE A 4 3.57 18.50 0.65
CA ILE A 4 2.58 19.53 0.28
C ILE A 4 3.19 20.93 0.50
N GLN A 5 4.16 21.08 1.42
CA GLN A 5 4.87 22.34 1.62
C GLN A 5 5.88 22.63 0.51
N PHE A 6 6.43 21.61 -0.15
CA PHE A 6 7.35 21.80 -1.28
C PHE A 6 6.61 22.27 -2.55
N LEU A 7 5.36 21.83 -2.74
CA LEU A 7 4.48 22.36 -3.78
C LEU A 7 3.97 23.77 -3.45
N ALA A 8 3.74 24.09 -2.17
CA ALA A 8 3.28 25.41 -1.73
C ALA A 8 4.41 26.47 -1.63
N ALA A 9 5.66 26.06 -1.43
CA ALA A 9 6.83 26.96 -1.36
C ALA A 9 7.42 27.34 -2.74
N GLY A 10 6.72 27.00 -3.83
CA GLY A 10 7.16 27.13 -5.22
C GLY A 10 7.52 28.54 -5.68
N ARG A 11 8.75 28.98 -5.41
CA ARG A 11 9.35 30.16 -6.07
C ARG A 11 10.68 29.92 -6.79
N SER A 12 11.26 28.72 -6.78
CA SER A 12 12.58 28.50 -7.43
C SER A 12 12.79 27.18 -8.20
N ALA A 13 11.87 26.21 -8.14
CA ALA A 13 12.02 24.94 -8.87
C ALA A 13 11.11 24.89 -10.10
N SER A 14 11.63 24.45 -11.25
CA SER A 14 10.82 24.25 -12.45
C SER A 14 9.81 23.11 -12.21
N ALA A 15 8.58 23.26 -12.72
CA ALA A 15 7.53 22.24 -12.59
C ALA A 15 7.98 20.87 -13.15
N VAL A 16 8.85 20.89 -14.16
CA VAL A 16 9.47 19.70 -14.77
C VAL A 16 10.38 18.97 -13.77
N ALA A 17 11.21 19.70 -13.00
CA ALA A 17 12.08 19.10 -12.00
C ALA A 17 11.27 18.46 -10.86
N LEU A 18 10.21 19.12 -10.41
CA LEU A 18 9.29 18.61 -9.38
C LEU A 18 8.55 17.35 -9.86
N GLY A 19 8.04 17.39 -11.10
CA GLY A 19 7.38 16.23 -11.73
C GLY A 19 8.34 15.05 -11.88
N GLY A 20 9.56 15.31 -12.35
CA GLY A 20 10.61 14.29 -12.48
C GLY A 20 10.97 13.64 -11.14
N LEU A 21 11.13 14.46 -10.09
CA LEU A 21 11.39 13.97 -8.73
C LEU A 21 10.22 13.12 -8.21
N ALA A 22 8.98 13.57 -8.39
CA ALA A 22 7.80 12.83 -7.96
C ALA A 22 7.69 11.46 -8.65
N VAL A 23 7.93 11.42 -9.95
CA VAL A 23 7.95 10.16 -10.73
C VAL A 23 9.10 9.25 -10.27
N GLY A 24 10.30 9.80 -10.07
CA GLY A 24 11.46 9.05 -9.57
C GLY A 24 11.19 8.42 -8.20
N LEU A 25 10.59 9.19 -7.29
CA LEU A 25 10.21 8.70 -5.97
C LEU A 25 9.12 7.62 -6.04
N LEU A 26 8.13 7.75 -6.93
CA LEU A 26 7.11 6.73 -7.15
C LEU A 26 7.72 5.42 -7.66
N VAL A 27 8.68 5.50 -8.60
CA VAL A 27 9.41 4.34 -9.13
C VAL A 27 10.19 3.63 -8.02
N VAL A 28 10.97 4.37 -7.25
CA VAL A 28 11.74 3.81 -6.12
C VAL A 28 10.81 3.20 -5.08
N ARG A 29 9.71 3.88 -4.75
CA ARG A 29 8.73 3.41 -3.77
C ARG A 29 8.05 2.12 -4.23
N ALA A 30 7.64 2.03 -5.49
CA ALA A 30 7.03 0.83 -6.06
C ALA A 30 8.00 -0.36 -6.04
N ALA A 31 9.28 -0.12 -6.37
CA ALA A 31 10.33 -1.15 -6.29
C ALA A 31 10.52 -1.65 -4.85
N LEU A 32 10.65 -0.72 -3.89
CA LEU A 32 10.84 -1.06 -2.48
C LEU A 32 9.63 -1.81 -1.93
N LEU A 33 8.40 -1.34 -2.15
CA LEU A 33 7.19 -2.02 -1.67
C LEU A 33 7.07 -3.43 -2.25
N SER A 34 7.31 -3.58 -3.55
CA SER A 34 7.28 -4.89 -4.20
C SER A 34 8.30 -5.87 -3.60
N LEU A 35 9.51 -5.38 -3.35
CA LEU A 35 10.59 -6.14 -2.71
C LEU A 35 10.25 -6.51 -1.26
N TRP A 36 9.84 -5.54 -0.44
CA TRP A 36 9.51 -5.75 0.97
C TRP A 36 8.34 -6.71 1.14
N THR A 37 7.26 -6.55 0.36
CA THR A 37 6.14 -7.49 0.39
C THR A 37 6.57 -8.90 -0.02
N SER A 38 7.42 -9.04 -1.03
CA SER A 38 7.93 -10.35 -1.46
C SER A 38 8.79 -11.02 -0.38
N LEU A 39 9.64 -10.25 0.31
CA LEU A 39 10.46 -10.73 1.42
C LEU A 39 9.61 -11.17 2.62
N ILE A 40 8.61 -10.36 3.00
CA ILE A 40 7.70 -10.69 4.10
C ILE A 40 6.91 -11.96 3.79
N LEU A 41 6.41 -12.11 2.55
CA LEU A 41 5.74 -13.34 2.13
C LEU A 41 6.65 -14.57 2.23
N ALA A 42 7.92 -14.43 1.82
CA ALA A 42 8.89 -15.51 1.94
C ALA A 42 9.18 -15.87 3.40
N SER A 43 9.39 -14.87 4.27
CA SER A 43 9.69 -15.10 5.69
C SER A 43 8.52 -15.76 6.43
N LEU A 44 7.28 -15.37 6.11
CA LEU A 44 6.08 -15.99 6.69
C LEU A 44 5.84 -17.41 6.14
N GLY A 45 6.20 -17.64 4.87
CA GLY A 45 6.20 -18.98 4.26
C GLY A 45 7.23 -19.91 4.87
N GLU A 46 8.45 -19.42 5.15
CA GLU A 46 9.50 -20.16 5.87
C GLU A 46 9.03 -20.61 7.25
N ALA A 47 8.39 -19.71 8.01
CA ALA A 47 7.80 -20.04 9.32
C ALA A 47 6.70 -21.13 9.22
N SER A 48 6.07 -21.28 8.06
CA SER A 48 5.02 -22.26 7.79
C SER A 48 5.55 -23.52 7.08
N GLY A 49 6.88 -23.67 6.93
CA GLY A 49 7.50 -24.82 6.24
C GLY A 49 7.42 -24.81 4.70
N THR A 50 6.94 -23.71 4.11
CA THR A 50 6.76 -23.50 2.65
C THR A 50 7.72 -22.45 2.11
N GLY A 51 8.95 -22.41 2.64
CA GLY A 51 9.96 -21.42 2.31
C GLY A 51 10.21 -21.31 0.80
N ALA A 52 10.12 -20.10 0.26
CA ALA A 52 10.37 -19.84 -1.16
C ALA A 52 11.88 -19.62 -1.40
N PRO A 53 12.47 -20.18 -2.47
CA PRO A 53 13.85 -19.91 -2.83
C PRO A 53 14.10 -18.41 -3.05
N ARG A 54 15.30 -17.90 -2.74
CA ARG A 54 15.67 -16.48 -2.94
C ARG A 54 15.38 -15.97 -4.36
N ARG A 55 15.55 -16.82 -5.37
CA ARG A 55 15.24 -16.51 -6.78
C ARG A 55 13.76 -16.22 -6.99
N GLU A 56 12.88 -16.92 -6.28
CA GLU A 56 11.43 -16.70 -6.35
C GLU A 56 11.02 -15.35 -5.77
N VAL A 57 11.65 -14.95 -4.66
CA VAL A 57 11.42 -13.63 -4.05
C VAL A 57 11.74 -12.51 -5.03
N VAL A 58 12.91 -12.58 -5.68
CA VAL A 58 13.33 -11.58 -6.67
C VAL A 58 12.43 -11.61 -7.90
N ARG A 59 12.10 -12.80 -8.42
CA ARG A 59 11.22 -12.96 -9.59
C ARG A 59 9.82 -12.41 -9.33
N ARG A 60 9.26 -12.67 -8.15
CA ARG A 60 7.97 -12.13 -7.73
C ARG A 60 8.05 -10.60 -7.70
N ALA A 61 9.03 -10.04 -7.00
CA ALA A 61 9.20 -8.60 -6.87
C ALA A 61 9.37 -7.88 -8.22
N THR A 62 10.11 -8.45 -9.16
CA THR A 62 10.30 -7.86 -10.50
C THR A 62 9.04 -7.96 -11.35
N ARG A 63 8.31 -9.08 -11.29
CA ARG A 63 7.05 -9.27 -12.02
C ARG A 63 5.95 -8.33 -11.51
N SER A 64 5.89 -8.07 -10.20
CA SER A 64 4.90 -7.16 -9.61
C SER A 64 5.27 -5.68 -9.71
N PHE A 65 6.45 -5.33 -10.23
CA PHE A 65 6.92 -3.95 -10.27
C PHE A 65 5.98 -3.00 -11.04
N PHE A 66 5.64 -3.31 -12.30
CA PHE A 66 4.78 -2.44 -13.11
C PHE A 66 3.35 -2.34 -12.57
N PRO A 67 2.69 -3.44 -12.16
CA PRO A 67 1.39 -3.33 -11.51
C PRO A 67 1.46 -2.53 -10.19
N MET A 68 2.52 -2.70 -9.38
CA MET A 68 2.71 -1.94 -8.14
C MET A 68 2.84 -0.44 -8.43
N LEU A 69 3.62 -0.07 -9.46
CA LEU A 69 3.75 1.31 -9.92
C LEU A 69 2.39 1.88 -10.34
N GLY A 70 1.55 1.10 -11.01
CA GLY A 70 0.19 1.50 -11.37
C GLY A 70 -0.71 1.76 -10.16
N VAL A 71 -0.62 0.94 -9.10
CA VAL A 71 -1.35 1.16 -7.83
C VAL A 71 -0.87 2.44 -7.15
N GLU A 72 0.45 2.60 -7.01
CA GLU A 72 1.05 3.79 -6.38
C GLU A 72 0.73 5.07 -7.15
N ALA A 73 0.81 5.04 -8.49
CA ALA A 73 0.42 6.16 -9.34
C ALA A 73 -1.07 6.50 -9.21
N GLY A 74 -1.93 5.48 -9.08
CA GLY A 74 -3.36 5.65 -8.84
C GLY A 74 -3.64 6.35 -7.50
N PHE A 75 -3.00 5.91 -6.42
CA PHE A 75 -3.10 6.57 -5.11
C PHE A 75 -2.58 8.00 -5.14
N PHE A 76 -1.43 8.23 -5.79
CA PHE A 76 -0.87 9.56 -5.95
C PHE A 76 -1.83 10.47 -6.71
N LEU A 77 -2.37 10.01 -7.84
CA LEU A 77 -3.33 10.77 -8.64
C LEU A 77 -4.59 11.11 -7.85
N ILE A 78 -5.17 10.12 -7.14
CA ILE A 78 -6.35 10.36 -6.27
C ILE A 78 -6.03 11.39 -5.19
N SER A 79 -4.84 11.33 -4.59
CA SER A 79 -4.43 12.29 -3.55
C SER A 79 -4.29 13.70 -4.11
N VAL A 80 -3.68 13.85 -5.27
CA VAL A 80 -3.54 15.14 -5.97
C VAL A 80 -4.91 15.70 -6.35
N VAL A 81 -5.75 14.87 -6.98
CA VAL A 81 -7.11 15.23 -7.38
C VAL A 81 -7.95 15.63 -6.18
N ALA A 82 -7.89 14.87 -5.07
CA ALA A 82 -8.59 15.19 -3.84
C ALA A 82 -8.14 16.54 -3.27
N LEU A 83 -6.84 16.84 -3.30
CA LEU A 83 -6.30 18.12 -2.82
C LEU A 83 -6.88 19.32 -3.60
N PHE A 84 -6.94 19.23 -4.94
CA PHE A 84 -7.37 20.35 -5.77
C PHE A 84 -8.89 20.48 -5.89
N LEU A 85 -9.62 19.38 -6.11
CA LEU A 85 -11.07 19.41 -6.32
C LEU A 85 -11.84 19.65 -5.02
N VAL A 86 -11.46 18.96 -3.94
CA VAL A 86 -12.23 18.99 -2.70
C VAL A 86 -12.05 20.33 -1.98
N ALA A 87 -10.84 20.88 -1.98
CA ALA A 87 -10.58 22.21 -1.43
C ALA A 87 -11.21 23.35 -2.25
N GLY A 88 -11.23 23.22 -3.58
CA GLY A 88 -11.81 24.23 -4.47
C GLY A 88 -13.34 24.28 -4.45
N PHE A 89 -14.00 23.14 -4.28
CA PHE A 89 -15.47 23.05 -4.44
C PHE A 89 -16.24 23.13 -3.11
N LEU A 90 -15.73 22.58 -2.02
CA LEU A 90 -16.43 22.52 -0.73
C LEU A 90 -16.08 23.70 0.21
N GLY A 91 -15.14 24.56 -0.18
CA GLY A 91 -14.57 25.59 0.70
C GLY A 91 -13.65 25.02 1.80
N PRO A 92 -12.97 25.88 2.58
CA PRO A 92 -11.86 25.44 3.45
C PRO A 92 -12.27 24.43 4.55
N ALA A 93 -13.44 24.63 5.19
CA ALA A 93 -13.86 23.80 6.32
C ALA A 93 -14.34 22.39 5.89
N PHE A 94 -15.19 22.31 4.87
CA PHE A 94 -15.69 21.02 4.37
C PHE A 94 -14.67 20.33 3.45
N GLY A 95 -13.80 21.11 2.80
CA GLY A 95 -12.72 20.61 1.97
C GLY A 95 -11.79 19.66 2.73
N GLN A 96 -11.41 20.06 3.95
CA GLN A 96 -10.53 19.27 4.81
C GLN A 96 -11.17 17.95 5.26
N LEU A 97 -12.47 17.99 5.63
CA LEU A 97 -13.22 16.77 5.98
C LEU A 97 -13.32 15.81 4.80
N GLY A 98 -13.56 16.32 3.60
CA GLY A 98 -13.59 15.51 2.38
C GLY A 98 -12.25 14.83 2.07
N ILE A 99 -11.12 15.54 2.27
CA ILE A 99 -9.78 14.96 2.09
C ILE A 99 -9.54 13.84 3.10
N ILE A 100 -9.88 14.05 4.38
CA ILE A 100 -9.74 13.03 5.42
C ILE A 100 -10.60 11.81 5.09
N ALA A 101 -11.85 12.01 4.69
CA ALA A 101 -12.75 10.93 4.31
C ALA A 101 -12.25 10.15 3.09
N ALA A 102 -11.71 10.84 2.08
CA ALA A 102 -11.13 10.22 0.88
C ALA A 102 -9.88 9.38 1.21
N LEU A 103 -8.99 9.90 2.06
CA LEU A 103 -7.81 9.17 2.54
C LEU A 103 -8.21 7.95 3.37
N LEU A 104 -9.18 8.11 4.26
CA LEU A 104 -9.68 7.02 5.10
C LEU A 104 -10.33 5.92 4.26
N GLY A 105 -11.25 6.28 3.36
CA GLY A 105 -11.90 5.33 2.46
C GLY A 105 -10.90 4.66 1.52
N GLY A 106 -10.02 5.45 0.89
CA GLY A 106 -8.98 4.95 0.01
C GLY A 106 -8.07 3.95 0.72
N MET A 107 -7.56 4.29 1.90
CA MET A 107 -6.72 3.38 2.64
C MET A 107 -7.49 2.14 3.13
N TYR A 108 -8.70 2.32 3.65
CA TYR A 108 -9.53 1.20 4.11
C TYR A 108 -9.79 0.13 3.04
N PHE A 109 -10.13 0.56 1.81
CA PHE A 109 -10.45 -0.37 0.73
C PHE A 109 -9.22 -0.91 0.00
N PHE A 110 -8.15 -0.13 -0.09
CA PHE A 110 -7.02 -0.45 -0.97
C PHE A 110 -5.71 -0.78 -0.24
N ILE A 111 -5.66 -0.80 1.09
CA ILE A 111 -4.45 -1.18 1.84
C ILE A 111 -3.96 -2.60 1.53
N PHE A 112 -4.87 -3.50 1.15
CA PHE A 112 -4.52 -4.84 0.69
C PHE A 112 -4.02 -4.90 -0.76
N ALA A 113 -4.29 -3.88 -1.59
CA ALA A 113 -3.96 -3.91 -3.01
C ALA A 113 -2.48 -4.25 -3.29
N PRO A 114 -1.47 -3.59 -2.66
CA PRO A 114 -0.07 -3.95 -2.88
C PRO A 114 0.26 -5.38 -2.44
N VAL A 115 -0.36 -5.86 -1.35
CA VAL A 115 -0.16 -7.21 -0.82
C VAL A 115 -0.71 -8.26 -1.79
N VAL A 116 -1.97 -8.13 -2.20
CA VAL A 116 -2.65 -9.05 -3.12
C VAL A 116 -1.94 -9.09 -4.47
N LEU A 117 -1.52 -7.94 -4.97
CA LEU A 117 -0.84 -7.82 -6.25
C LEU A 117 0.45 -8.64 -6.28
N VAL A 118 1.24 -8.58 -5.20
CA VAL A 118 2.49 -9.33 -5.08
C VAL A 118 2.23 -10.80 -4.76
N ALA A 119 1.31 -11.10 -3.83
CA ALA A 119 1.01 -12.45 -3.38
C ALA A 119 0.39 -13.32 -4.48
N GLU A 120 -0.58 -12.77 -5.21
CA GLU A 120 -1.37 -13.49 -6.21
C GLU A 120 -0.88 -13.25 -7.65
N GLY A 121 0.10 -12.35 -7.85
CA GLY A 121 0.63 -12.04 -9.18
C GLY A 121 -0.37 -11.41 -10.15
N LEU A 122 -1.40 -10.75 -9.62
CA LEU A 122 -2.51 -10.17 -10.38
C LEU A 122 -2.19 -8.77 -10.92
N GLY A 123 -2.88 -8.38 -11.99
CA GLY A 123 -2.88 -6.99 -12.45
C GLY A 123 -3.65 -6.05 -11.49
N VAL A 124 -3.47 -4.73 -11.66
CA VAL A 124 -4.04 -3.67 -10.80
C VAL A 124 -5.54 -3.85 -10.53
N ARG A 125 -6.33 -4.15 -11.57
CA ARG A 125 -7.79 -4.32 -11.44
C ARG A 125 -8.17 -5.55 -10.62
N GLY A 126 -7.46 -6.66 -10.81
CA GLY A 126 -7.70 -7.90 -10.06
C GLY A 126 -7.36 -7.73 -8.58
N ALA A 127 -6.19 -7.14 -8.32
CA ALA A 127 -5.75 -6.82 -6.97
C ALA A 127 -6.71 -5.85 -6.26
N ALA A 128 -7.19 -4.80 -6.94
CA ALA A 128 -8.17 -3.86 -6.40
C ALA A 128 -9.49 -4.55 -6.01
N ARG A 129 -10.03 -5.43 -6.87
CA ARG A 129 -11.29 -6.15 -6.58
C ARG A 129 -11.15 -7.05 -5.36
N LEU A 130 -10.05 -7.79 -5.25
CA LEU A 130 -9.79 -8.66 -4.10
C LEU A 130 -9.50 -7.86 -2.84
N ALA A 131 -8.78 -6.74 -2.92
CA ALA A 131 -8.54 -5.85 -1.80
C ALA A 131 -9.86 -5.31 -1.22
N ILE A 132 -10.79 -4.87 -2.08
CA ILE A 132 -12.12 -4.41 -1.65
C ILE A 132 -12.91 -5.55 -0.99
N LYS A 133 -12.87 -6.77 -1.55
CA LYS A 133 -13.52 -7.93 -0.94
C LYS A 133 -12.93 -8.23 0.44
N ALA A 134 -11.60 -8.24 0.57
CA ALA A 134 -10.92 -8.47 1.83
C ALA A 134 -11.20 -7.39 2.89
N ALA A 135 -11.26 -6.12 2.47
CA ALA A 135 -11.58 -5.01 3.37
C ALA A 135 -13.00 -5.11 3.94
N ARG A 136 -13.94 -5.71 3.20
CA ARG A 136 -15.33 -5.91 3.62
C ARG A 136 -15.55 -7.13 4.51
N LEU A 137 -14.54 -7.99 4.69
CA LEU A 137 -14.66 -9.12 5.61
C LEU A 137 -14.85 -8.60 7.05
N PRO A 138 -15.84 -9.13 7.79
CA PRO A 138 -16.14 -8.66 9.13
C PRO A 138 -14.94 -8.85 10.07
N GLY A 139 -14.54 -7.79 10.75
CA GLY A 139 -13.47 -7.83 11.74
C GLY A 139 -13.08 -6.45 12.24
N GLN A 140 -13.40 -6.16 13.50
CA GLN A 140 -13.10 -4.87 14.14
C GLN A 140 -11.61 -4.48 14.06
N ARG A 141 -10.71 -5.47 14.04
CA ARG A 141 -9.26 -5.27 13.98
C ARG A 141 -8.78 -4.56 12.70
N HIS A 142 -9.49 -4.68 11.57
CA HIS A 142 -9.12 -4.01 10.31
C HIS A 142 -9.28 -2.48 10.41
N VAL A 143 -10.40 -2.04 10.98
CA VAL A 143 -10.70 -0.61 11.15
C VAL A 143 -9.68 0.02 12.09
N PHE A 144 -9.40 -0.58 13.25
CA PHE A 144 -8.43 -0.03 14.20
C PHE A 144 -7.01 0.03 13.64
N LEU A 145 -6.56 -1.01 12.93
CA LEU A 145 -5.22 -1.01 12.34
C LEU A 145 -5.10 0.03 11.22
N THR A 146 -6.10 0.10 10.33
CA THR A 146 -6.10 1.08 9.22
C THR A 146 -6.17 2.50 9.78
N PHE A 147 -7.13 2.78 10.65
CA PHE A 147 -7.34 4.11 11.20
C PHE A 147 -6.18 4.56 12.09
N GLY A 148 -5.67 3.68 12.94
CA GLY A 148 -4.51 3.96 13.80
C GLY A 148 -3.26 4.25 12.97
N TYR A 149 -3.01 3.46 11.91
CA TYR A 149 -1.89 3.70 11.02
C TYR A 149 -2.06 5.02 10.23
N LEU A 150 -3.26 5.31 9.72
CA LEU A 150 -3.52 6.56 8.99
C LEU A 150 -3.36 7.78 9.89
N THR A 151 -3.93 7.74 11.10
CA THR A 151 -3.82 8.82 12.08
C THR A 151 -2.36 9.07 12.44
N LEU A 152 -1.59 8.01 12.69
CA LEU A 152 -0.15 8.11 12.94
C LEU A 152 0.59 8.71 11.73
N ALA A 153 0.28 8.27 10.51
CA ALA A 153 0.90 8.79 9.30
C ALA A 153 0.60 10.28 9.08
N ILE A 154 -0.63 10.71 9.32
CA ILE A 154 -1.04 12.12 9.26
C ILE A 154 -0.31 12.91 10.34
N PHE A 155 -0.31 12.43 11.59
CA PHE A 155 0.37 13.08 12.70
C PHE A 155 1.86 13.27 12.40
N LEU A 156 2.56 12.22 11.99
CA LEU A 156 3.98 12.30 11.62
C LEU A 156 4.22 13.27 10.44
N SER A 157 3.31 13.29 9.46
CA SER A 157 3.40 14.23 8.33
C SER A 157 3.21 15.69 8.76
N LEU A 158 2.35 15.96 9.75
CA LEU A 158 2.10 17.31 10.25
C LEU A 158 3.21 17.77 11.22
N SER A 159 3.79 16.84 11.98
CA SER A 159 4.85 17.13 12.95
C SER A 159 6.25 17.22 12.34
N THR A 160 6.44 16.84 11.07
CA THR A 160 7.76 16.84 10.41
C THR A 160 7.83 17.97 9.37
N PRO A 161 8.56 19.07 9.63
CA PRO A 161 8.74 20.13 8.65
C PRO A 161 9.58 19.65 7.47
N GLY A 162 9.05 19.76 6.24
CA GLY A 162 9.71 19.26 5.03
C GLY A 162 11.11 19.86 4.78
N SER A 163 11.33 21.11 5.17
CA SER A 163 12.62 21.80 4.97
C SER A 163 13.77 21.23 5.79
N ARG A 164 13.49 20.52 6.90
CA ARG A 164 14.53 20.00 7.81
C ARG A 164 15.14 18.68 7.32
N LEU A 165 14.52 18.03 6.35
CA LEU A 165 14.98 16.76 5.76
C LEU A 165 15.72 16.95 4.44
N ALA A 166 15.71 18.17 3.87
CA ALA A 166 16.28 18.48 2.56
C ALA A 166 17.77 18.89 2.62
N TYR A 167 18.44 18.76 3.76
CA TYR A 167 19.88 19.00 3.86
C TYR A 167 20.65 17.87 3.17
N ALA A 168 21.69 18.24 2.39
CA ALA A 168 22.54 17.29 1.68
C ALA A 168 23.20 16.24 2.61
N THR A 169 23.34 16.55 3.90
CA THR A 169 23.80 15.65 4.95
C THR A 169 22.82 15.65 6.12
N PRO A 170 21.88 14.70 6.18
CA PRO A 170 20.94 14.57 7.30
C PRO A 170 21.67 14.29 8.62
N SER A 171 21.15 14.79 9.74
CA SER A 171 21.71 14.51 11.07
C SER A 171 21.42 13.07 11.53
N LEU A 172 22.16 12.58 12.53
CA LEU A 172 21.92 11.27 13.14
C LEU A 172 20.47 11.12 13.65
N THR A 173 19.91 12.19 14.23
CA THR A 173 18.52 12.21 14.71
C THR A 173 17.52 11.98 13.56
N VAL A 174 17.76 12.57 12.39
CA VAL A 174 16.92 12.36 11.20
C VAL A 174 16.99 10.89 10.76
N TRP A 175 18.18 10.29 10.75
CA TRP A 175 18.33 8.87 10.41
C TRP A 175 17.60 7.95 11.38
N ILE A 176 17.74 8.17 12.69
CA ILE A 176 17.03 7.40 13.71
C ILE A 176 15.52 7.51 13.50
N PHE A 177 15.02 8.72 13.25
CA PHE A 177 13.60 8.95 12.96
C PHE A 177 13.13 8.21 11.69
N VAL A 178 13.86 8.33 10.58
CA VAL A 178 13.52 7.66 9.32
C VAL A 178 13.53 6.14 9.47
N LEU A 179 14.52 5.59 10.16
CA LEU A 179 14.60 4.15 10.45
C LEU A 179 13.43 3.69 11.31
N PHE A 180 13.08 4.45 12.36
CA PHE A 180 11.95 4.15 13.23
C PHE A 180 10.61 4.18 12.48
N VAL A 181 10.36 5.21 11.68
CA VAL A 181 9.14 5.30 10.86
C VAL A 181 9.09 4.20 9.81
N SER A 182 10.23 3.85 9.21
CA SER A 182 10.34 2.73 8.27
C SER A 182 10.02 1.40 8.95
N PHE A 183 10.51 1.18 10.17
CA PHE A 183 10.20 0.01 10.98
C PHE A 183 8.70 -0.11 11.28
N ILE A 184 8.06 1.00 11.68
CA ILE A 184 6.60 1.03 11.89
C ILE A 184 5.86 0.68 10.59
N HIS A 185 6.26 1.29 9.48
CA HIS A 185 5.63 1.05 8.18
C HIS A 185 5.75 -0.43 7.75
N LEU A 186 6.94 -1.02 7.89
CA LEU A 186 7.18 -2.43 7.59
C LEU A 186 6.41 -3.36 8.53
N SER A 187 6.27 -3.00 9.81
CA SER A 187 5.49 -3.77 10.77
C SER A 187 4.00 -3.79 10.40
N VAL A 188 3.46 -2.64 10.02
CA VAL A 188 2.07 -2.54 9.53
C VAL A 188 1.89 -3.32 8.22
N LEU A 189 2.82 -3.18 7.27
CA LEU A 189 2.80 -3.95 6.03
C LEU A 189 2.81 -5.47 6.31
N SER A 190 3.67 -5.92 7.23
CA SER A 190 3.73 -7.32 7.66
C SER A 190 2.41 -7.80 8.26
N ALA A 191 1.78 -7.00 9.11
CA ALA A 191 0.45 -7.31 9.66
C ALA A 191 -0.62 -7.48 8.56
N TYR A 192 -0.59 -6.67 7.51
CA TYR A 192 -1.51 -6.83 6.37
C TYR A 192 -1.17 -8.03 5.49
N VAL A 193 0.10 -8.36 5.30
CA VAL A 193 0.51 -9.60 4.63
C VAL A 193 0.01 -10.82 5.40
N TYR A 194 0.26 -10.87 6.70
CA TYR A 194 -0.24 -11.94 7.57
C TYR A 194 -1.77 -12.05 7.52
N ARG A 195 -2.47 -10.92 7.64
CA ARG A 195 -3.93 -10.89 7.58
C ARG A 195 -4.46 -11.34 6.22
N TRP A 196 -3.81 -10.96 5.12
CA TRP A 196 -4.15 -11.45 3.79
C TRP A 196 -4.01 -12.97 3.72
N LEU A 197 -2.87 -13.52 4.16
CA LEU A 197 -2.66 -14.98 4.19
C LEU A 197 -3.70 -15.71 5.05
N ALA A 198 -4.19 -15.08 6.12
CA ALA A 198 -5.24 -15.66 6.95
C ALA A 198 -6.62 -15.68 6.27
N VAL A 199 -6.93 -14.73 5.38
CA VAL A 199 -8.25 -14.64 4.72
C VAL A 199 -8.26 -15.10 3.26
N ARG A 200 -7.08 -15.32 2.65
CA ARG A 200 -6.96 -15.62 1.21
C ARG A 200 -7.78 -16.82 0.76
N HIS A 201 -7.85 -17.87 1.57
CA HIS A 201 -8.59 -19.11 1.27
C HIS A 201 -10.11 -18.88 1.12
N LEU A 202 -10.66 -17.80 1.70
CA LEU A 202 -12.07 -17.45 1.56
C LEU A 202 -12.37 -16.71 0.24
N LEU A 203 -11.35 -16.15 -0.40
CA LEU A 203 -11.48 -15.20 -1.51
C LEU A 203 -10.85 -15.70 -2.81
N VAL A 204 -9.87 -16.58 -2.71
CA VAL A 204 -9.18 -17.25 -3.80
C VAL A 204 -9.36 -18.75 -3.56
N PRO A 205 -10.24 -19.44 -4.31
CA PRO A 205 -10.39 -20.88 -4.21
C PRO A 205 -9.06 -21.55 -4.55
N ASP A 206 -8.62 -22.50 -3.71
CA ASP A 206 -7.46 -23.31 -4.06
C ASP A 206 -7.85 -24.26 -5.21
N GLU A 207 -6.95 -24.42 -6.19
CA GLU A 207 -7.12 -25.28 -7.36
C GLU A 207 -7.36 -26.76 -6.96
N THR A 208 -7.03 -27.13 -5.72
CA THR A 208 -7.24 -28.44 -5.11
C THR A 208 -8.69 -28.72 -4.66
N ASP A 209 -9.55 -27.70 -4.53
CA ASP A 209 -10.95 -27.89 -4.12
C ASP A 209 -11.89 -28.16 -5.31
N ALA A 210 -11.45 -27.89 -6.54
CA ALA A 210 -12.21 -28.13 -7.76
C ALA A 210 -12.55 -29.62 -8.04
N PRO A 211 -11.61 -30.59 -7.92
CA PRO A 211 -11.91 -31.98 -8.27
C PRO A 211 -12.82 -32.69 -7.26
N LYS A 212 -12.94 -32.20 -6.02
CA LYS A 212 -13.85 -32.79 -5.00
C LYS A 212 -15.30 -32.37 -5.24
N ALA A 213 -15.54 -31.11 -5.61
CA ALA A 213 -16.89 -30.62 -5.88
C ALA A 213 -17.52 -31.34 -7.09
N GLU A 214 -16.73 -31.58 -8.14
CA GLU A 214 -17.20 -32.28 -9.34
C GLU A 214 -17.45 -33.78 -9.08
N ALA A 215 -16.63 -34.42 -8.24
CA ALA A 215 -16.83 -35.80 -7.83
C ALA A 215 -18.07 -35.98 -6.93
N ASP A 216 -18.30 -35.06 -6.00
CA ASP A 216 -19.48 -35.08 -5.10
C ASP A 216 -20.78 -34.75 -5.86
N GLU A 217 -20.73 -33.85 -6.85
CA GLU A 217 -21.87 -33.52 -7.71
C GLU A 217 -22.24 -34.69 -8.65
N VAL A 218 -21.25 -35.38 -9.22
CA VAL A 218 -21.47 -36.60 -10.03
C VAL A 218 -21.98 -37.78 -9.17
N SER A 219 -21.56 -37.86 -7.91
CA SER A 219 -22.05 -38.86 -6.95
C SER A 219 -23.49 -38.58 -6.49
N ALA A 220 -23.87 -37.31 -6.32
CA ALA A 220 -25.22 -36.90 -5.93
C ALA A 220 -26.27 -37.07 -7.06
N LEU A 221 -25.82 -37.21 -8.31
CA LEU A 221 -26.67 -37.42 -9.48
C LEU A 221 -26.84 -38.90 -9.88
N ARG A 222 -26.25 -39.84 -9.14
CA ARG A 222 -26.39 -41.29 -9.35
C ARG A 222 -27.22 -41.93 -8.25
#